data_AF-A0AAU1W5K7-F1
#
_entry.id   AF-A0AAU1W5K7-F1
#
_cell.length_a   1.000
_cell.length_b   1.000
_cell.length_c   1.000
_cell.angle_alpha   90.00
_cell.angle_beta   90.00
_cell.angle_gamma   90.00
#
_symmetry.space_group_name_H-M   'P 1'
#
loop_
_entity.id
_entity.type
_entity.pdbx_description
1 polymer ?
#
loop_
_entity_poly.entity_id
_entity_poly.type
_entity_poly.pdbx_seq_one_letter_code
_entity_poly.pdbx_strand_id
1 'polypeptide(L)' 'MMGLPAGWVTETDTLSRATQLHLLGNSVVPRQAAHAINLLLPDGIPPRAHRL' A
#
# COMPACT_ATOMS: atom_id res chain seq x y z
N MET A 1 11.24 -7.50 2.17
CA MET A 1 10.63 -8.21 1.03
C MET A 1 9.70 -7.31 0.21
N MET A 2 8.79 -6.55 0.83
CA MET A 2 7.88 -5.63 0.10
C MET A 2 8.48 -4.25 -0.25
N GLY A 3 9.64 -3.87 0.28
CA GLY A 3 10.21 -2.53 0.09
C GLY A 3 9.55 -1.43 0.96
N LEU A 4 8.78 -1.84 1.97
CA LEU A 4 8.29 -0.96 3.03
C LEU A 4 9.41 -0.65 4.04
N PRO A 5 9.36 0.51 4.73
CA PRO A 5 10.21 0.77 5.88
C PRO A 5 10.09 -0.34 6.93
N ALA A 6 11.17 -0.56 7.68
CA ALA A 6 11.12 -1.43 8.85
C ALA A 6 10.00 -0.95 9.79
N GLY A 7 9.27 -1.89 10.39
CA GLY A 7 8.21 -1.55 11.33
C GLY A 7 6.86 -1.15 10.73
N TRP A 8 6.77 -0.86 9.43
CA TRP A 8 5.57 -0.26 8.82
C TRP A 8 4.22 -0.92 9.20
N VAL A 9 4.18 -2.25 9.27
CA VAL A 9 3.02 -3.01 9.78
C VAL A 9 3.35 -3.76 11.08
N THR A 10 4.62 -3.88 11.44
CA THR A 10 5.09 -4.80 12.48
C THR A 10 5.43 -4.13 13.80
N GLU A 11 5.60 -2.81 13.82
CA GLU A 11 5.85 -2.00 15.03
C GLU A 11 4.55 -1.41 15.56
N THR A 12 3.60 -2.29 15.85
CA THR A 12 2.30 -1.94 16.43
C THR A 12 2.06 -2.83 17.64
N ASP A 13 1.64 -2.20 18.72
CA ASP A 13 1.23 -2.80 19.99
C ASP A 13 -0.22 -3.31 19.97
N THR A 14 -1.02 -2.83 19.01
CA THR A 14 -2.45 -3.17 18.89
C THR A 14 -2.73 -4.34 17.95
N LEU A 15 -1.82 -4.69 17.04
CA LEU A 15 -2.04 -5.78 16.08
C LEU A 15 -1.34 -7.07 16.48
N SER A 16 -2.10 -8.17 16.49
CA SER A 16 -1.53 -9.51 16.63
C SER A 16 -0.59 -9.84 15.47
N ARG A 17 0.41 -10.72 15.71
CA ARG A 17 1.32 -11.24 14.68
C ARG A 17 0.56 -11.79 13.46
N ALA A 18 -0.54 -12.50 13.68
CA ALA A 18 -1.36 -13.06 12.60
C ALA A 18 -2.01 -11.95 11.76
N THR A 19 -2.53 -10.90 12.41
CA THR A 19 -3.09 -9.72 11.73
C THR A 19 -2.03 -8.99 10.92
N GLN A 20 -0.82 -8.80 11.46
CA GLN A 20 0.29 -8.16 10.74
C GLN A 20 0.65 -8.93 9.47
N LEU A 21 0.75 -10.27 9.56
CA LEU A 21 1.02 -11.12 8.39
C LEU A 21 -0.12 -11.08 7.37
N HIS A 22 -1.38 -11.11 7.83
CA HIS A 22 -2.53 -11.01 6.95
C HIS A 22 -2.56 -9.67 6.19
N LEU A 23 -2.28 -8.55 6.87
CA LEU A 23 -2.19 -7.24 6.23
C LEU A 23 -1.05 -7.21 5.21
N LEU A 24 0.14 -7.67 5.59
CA LEU A 24 1.29 -7.70 4.67
C LEU A 24 1.03 -8.59 3.44
N GLY A 25 0.39 -9.74 3.62
CA GLY A 25 0.09 -10.69 2.54
C GLY A 25 -0.99 -10.22 1.57
N ASN A 26 -1.92 -9.36 2.01
CA ASN A 26 -2.98 -8.80 1.17
C ASN A 26 -2.68 -7.39 0.65
N SER A 27 -1.54 -6.81 1.03
CA SER A 27 -1.11 -5.50 0.57
C SER A 27 -0.40 -5.55 -0.78
N VAL A 28 -0.35 -4.41 -1.47
CA VAL A 28 0.44 -4.25 -2.70
C VAL A 28 1.93 -4.04 -2.40
N VAL A 29 2.79 -4.42 -3.34
CA VAL A 29 4.20 -4.00 -3.33
C VAL A 29 4.28 -2.53 -3.79
N PRO A 30 4.75 -1.57 -2.96
CA PRO A 30 4.73 -0.15 -3.30
C PRO A 30 5.40 0.20 -4.63
N ARG A 31 6.52 -0.47 -4.97
CA ARG A 31 7.21 -0.23 -6.24
C ARG A 31 6.38 -0.67 -7.45
N GLN A 32 5.68 -1.80 -7.35
CA GLN A 32 4.81 -2.29 -8.42
C GLN A 32 3.58 -1.37 -8.56
N ALA A 33 3.03 -0.91 -7.44
CA ALA A 33 1.94 0.05 -7.44
C ALA A 33 2.35 1.39 -8.09
N ALA A 34 3.51 1.93 -7.73
CA ALA A 34 4.05 3.15 -8.35
C ALA A 34 4.27 3.00 -9.85
N HIS A 35 4.82 1.86 -10.29
CA HIS A 35 4.98 1.57 -11.71
C HIS A 35 3.64 1.49 -12.44
N ALA A 36 2.66 0.79 -11.87
CA ALA A 36 1.32 0.68 -12.44
C ALA A 36 0.63 2.06 -12.54
N ILE A 37 0.76 2.92 -11.53
CA ILE A 37 0.23 4.28 -11.57
C ILE A 37 0.87 5.08 -12.71
N ASN A 38 2.19 5.06 -12.84
CA ASN A 38 2.88 5.79 -13.92
C ASN A 38 2.49 5.29 -15.32
N LEU A 39 2.20 3.98 -15.44
CA LEU A 39 1.79 3.38 -16.71
C LEU A 39 0.33 3.68 -17.07
N LEU A 40 -0.57 3.61 -16.08
CA LEU A 40 -2.01 3.68 -16.30
C LEU A 40 -2.57 5.10 -16.15
N LEU A 41 -1.88 5.97 -15.43
CA LEU A 41 -2.29 7.33 -15.10
C LEU A 41 -1.11 8.29 -15.38
N PRO A 42 -0.71 8.48 -16.65
CA PRO A 42 0.46 9.28 -17.01
C PRO A 42 0.34 10.76 -16.61
N ASP A 43 -0.89 11.29 -16.56
CA ASP A 43 -1.18 12.65 -16.10
C ASP A 43 -1.41 12.73 -14.57
N GLY A 44 -1.17 11.63 -13.86
CA GLY A 44 -1.40 11.49 -12.42
C GLY A 44 -2.82 11.03 -12.05
N ILE A 45 -3.03 10.81 -10.76
CA ILE A 45 -4.35 10.43 -10.23
C ILE A 45 -5.27 11.66 -10.30
N PRO A 46 -6.37 11.63 -11.05
CA PRO A 46 -7.29 12.76 -11.11
C PRO A 46 -7.84 13.06 -9.71
N PRO A 47 -8.07 14.34 -9.36
CA PRO A 47 -8.70 14.68 -8.10
C PRO A 47 -10.03 13.94 -7.98
N ARG A 48 -10.34 13.41 -6.78
CA ARG A 48 -11.60 12.70 -6.55
C ARG A 48 -12.74 13.63 -6.95
N ALA A 49 -13.44 13.30 -8.03
CA ALA A 49 -14.74 13.90 -8.29
C ALA A 49 -15.63 13.53 -7.10
N HIS A 50 -16.01 14.53 -6.31
CA HIS A 50 -17.06 14.36 -5.31
C HIS A 50 -18.30 13.86 -6.05
N ARG A 51 -18.57 12.57 -5.93
CA ARG A 51 -19.77 11.95 -6.48
C ARG A 51 -20.94 12.43 -5.61
N LEU A 52 -21.66 13.44 -6.11
CA LEU A 52 -22.97 13.84 -5.60
C LEU A 52 -23.98 12.70 -5.78
#